data_AF-K0DCE2-F1
#
_entry.id   AF-K0DCE2-F1
#
_cell.length_a   1.000
_cell.length_b   1.000
_cell.length_c   1.000
_cell.angle_alpha   90.00
_cell.angle_beta   90.00
_cell.angle_gamma   90.00
#
_symmetry.space_group_name_H-M   'P 1'
#
loop_
_entity.id
_entity.type
_entity.pdbx_description
1 polymer ?
#
loop_
_entity_poly.entity_id
_entity_poly.type
_entity_poly.pdbx_seq_one_letter_code
_entity_poly.pdbx_strand_id
1 'polypeptide(L)'
;MSSILDEQLRFMALEQNGLMKSILTLGISERDLTLISQRTDDEQIKKIANLKIKQLNSEAINENINIFKKFAHLNGLAASIVRRKSSNELKQRYLEASDIEKHKILMILNGKD
;
A
#
# COMPACT_ATOMS: atom_id res chain seq x y z
N MET A 1 -3.18 6.52 -17.49
CA MET A 1 -4.36 5.65 -17.25
C MET A 1 -4.03 4.28 -17.81
N SER A 2 -4.35 3.20 -17.10
CA SER A 2 -4.32 1.86 -17.69
C SER A 2 -5.54 1.72 -18.59
N SER A 3 -5.39 1.18 -19.80
CA SER A 3 -6.57 0.84 -20.59
C SER A 3 -7.25 -0.41 -20.03
N ILE A 4 -8.55 -0.59 -20.31
CA ILE A 4 -9.28 -1.81 -19.94
C ILE A 4 -8.59 -3.05 -20.53
N LEU A 5 -8.06 -2.91 -21.75
CA LEU A 5 -7.29 -3.95 -22.44
C LEU A 5 -6.00 -4.29 -21.68
N ASP A 6 -5.27 -3.28 -21.20
CA ASP A 6 -4.04 -3.50 -20.41
C ASP A 6 -4.34 -4.27 -19.12
N GLU A 7 -5.43 -3.94 -18.43
CA GLU A 7 -5.83 -4.66 -17.22
C GLU A 7 -6.28 -6.09 -17.52
N GLN A 8 -6.97 -6.32 -18.64
CA GLN A 8 -7.33 -7.66 -19.09
C GLN A 8 -6.09 -8.50 -19.41
N LEU A 9 -5.17 -7.97 -20.21
CA LEU A 9 -3.91 -8.64 -20.56
C LEU A 9 -3.09 -8.95 -19.32
N ARG A 10 -3.03 -7.99 -18.38
CA ARG A 10 -2.32 -8.16 -17.12
C ARG A 10 -2.95 -9.24 -16.23
N PHE A 11 -4.27 -9.28 -16.12
CA PHE A 11 -4.96 -10.31 -15.35
C PHE A 11 -4.74 -11.70 -15.96
N MET A 12 -4.87 -11.83 -17.29
CA MET A 12 -4.60 -13.10 -17.99
C MET A 12 -3.17 -13.60 -17.74
N ALA A 13 -2.19 -12.70 -17.69
CA ALA A 13 -0.81 -13.07 -17.36
C ALA A 13 -0.66 -13.56 -15.90
N LEU A 14 -1.38 -12.96 -14.95
CA LEU A 14 -1.39 -13.41 -13.54
C LEU A 14 -2.07 -14.78 -13.40
N GLU A 15 -3.15 -15.02 -14.14
CA GLU A 15 -3.84 -16.32 -14.17
C GLU A 15 -2.96 -17.42 -14.78
N GLN A 16 -2.31 -17.14 -15.92
CA GLN A 16 -1.38 -18.09 -16.56
C GLN A 16 -0.22 -18.49 -15.65
N ASN A 17 0.25 -17.57 -14.80
CA ASN A 17 1.28 -17.87 -13.79
C ASN A 17 0.73 -18.57 -12.54
N GLY A 18 -0.59 -18.71 -12.43
CA GLY A 18 -1.30 -19.17 -11.24
C GLY A 18 -1.51 -18.03 -10.23
N LEU A 19 -2.77 -17.71 -9.94
CA LEU A 19 -3.12 -16.59 -9.06
C LEU A 19 -2.52 -16.71 -7.65
N MET A 20 -2.59 -17.89 -7.03
CA MET A 20 -2.00 -18.12 -5.71
C MET A 20 -0.47 -17.92 -5.72
N LYS A 21 0.20 -18.45 -6.76
CA LYS A 21 1.65 -18.28 -6.93
C LYS A 21 2.01 -16.81 -7.14
N SER A 22 1.20 -16.08 -7.91
CA SER A 22 1.37 -14.64 -8.13
C SER A 22 1.24 -13.84 -6.84
N ILE A 23 0.25 -14.11 -5.99
CA ILE A 23 0.08 -13.43 -4.70
C ILE A 23 1.27 -13.68 -3.75
N LEU A 24 1.82 -14.90 -3.76
CA LEU A 24 2.96 -15.28 -2.91
C LEU A 24 4.31 -14.82 -3.44
N THR A 25 4.37 -14.30 -4.67
CA THR A 25 5.63 -13.85 -5.29
C THR A 25 6.13 -12.58 -4.60
N LEU A 26 7.43 -12.57 -4.26
CA LEU A 26 8.09 -11.38 -3.72
C LEU A 26 8.03 -10.24 -4.74
N GLY A 27 7.58 -9.07 -4.29
CA GLY A 27 7.48 -7.88 -5.14
C GLY A 27 6.21 -7.79 -6.01
N ILE A 28 5.20 -8.64 -5.77
CA ILE A 28 3.87 -8.45 -6.36
C ILE A 28 3.36 -7.03 -6.06
N SER A 29 2.87 -6.33 -7.08
CA SER A 29 2.41 -4.95 -6.88
C SER A 29 1.02 -4.92 -6.26
N GLU A 30 0.71 -3.88 -5.49
CA GLU A 30 -0.64 -3.67 -4.97
C GLU A 30 -1.68 -3.63 -6.08
N ARG A 31 -1.33 -3.08 -7.26
CA ARG A 31 -2.21 -3.06 -8.42
C ARG A 31 -2.54 -4.47 -8.91
N ASP A 32 -1.57 -5.37 -8.94
CA ASP A 32 -1.81 -6.79 -9.30
C ASP A 32 -2.72 -7.45 -8.27
N LEU A 33 -2.47 -7.23 -6.97
CA LEU A 33 -3.30 -7.79 -5.91
C LEU A 33 -4.74 -7.28 -5.98
N THR A 34 -4.94 -5.98 -6.24
CA THR A 34 -6.26 -5.38 -6.46
C THR A 34 -6.95 -5.99 -7.67
N LEU A 35 -6.22 -6.15 -8.78
CA LEU A 35 -6.74 -6.76 -10.00
C LEU A 35 -7.18 -8.21 -9.77
N ILE A 36 -6.37 -8.98 -9.02
CA ILE A 36 -6.71 -10.36 -8.64
C ILE A 36 -7.97 -10.38 -7.76
N SER A 37 -8.01 -9.56 -6.72
CA SER A 37 -9.15 -9.48 -5.79
C SER A 37 -10.46 -9.09 -6.47
N GLN A 38 -10.40 -8.23 -7.49
CA GLN A 38 -11.57 -7.75 -8.22
C GLN A 38 -12.08 -8.71 -9.28
N ARG A 39 -11.21 -9.54 -9.86
CA ARG A 39 -11.53 -10.34 -11.06
C ARG A 39 -11.56 -11.84 -10.85
N THR A 40 -11.05 -12.35 -9.74
CA THR A 40 -11.13 -13.78 -9.42
C THR A 40 -12.51 -14.15 -8.88
N ASP A 41 -13.04 -15.29 -9.33
CA ASP A 41 -14.27 -15.90 -8.78
C ASP A 41 -13.98 -16.77 -7.53
N ASP A 42 -12.70 -17.05 -7.25
CA ASP A 42 -12.30 -17.84 -6.08
C ASP A 42 -12.23 -16.97 -4.82
N GLU A 43 -13.19 -17.15 -3.92
CA GLU A 43 -13.30 -16.41 -2.67
C GLU A 43 -12.09 -16.61 -1.72
N GLN A 44 -11.41 -17.75 -1.76
CA GLN A 44 -10.19 -17.95 -0.97
C GLN A 44 -9.04 -17.13 -1.54
N ILE A 45 -8.85 -17.14 -2.86
CA ILE A 45 -7.83 -16.33 -3.54
C ILE A 45 -8.08 -14.83 -3.29
N LYS A 46 -9.33 -14.40 -3.41
CA LYS A 46 -9.75 -13.02 -3.12
C LYS A 46 -9.45 -12.63 -1.67
N LYS A 47 -9.78 -13.49 -0.70
CA LYS A 47 -9.47 -13.26 0.72
C LYS A 47 -7.97 -13.11 0.94
N ILE A 48 -7.15 -13.99 0.36
CA ILE A 48 -5.70 -13.97 0.51
C ILE A 48 -5.09 -12.72 -0.15
N ALA A 49 -5.56 -12.34 -1.35
CA ALA A 49 -5.14 -11.10 -2.02
C ALA A 49 -5.45 -9.86 -1.15
N ASN A 50 -6.65 -9.79 -0.59
CA ASN A 50 -7.05 -8.68 0.30
C ASN A 50 -6.23 -8.63 1.60
N LEU A 51 -5.90 -9.79 2.19
CA LEU A 51 -5.01 -9.84 3.34
C LEU A 51 -3.61 -9.33 2.98
N LYS A 52 -3.10 -9.68 1.79
CA LYS A 52 -1.80 -9.22 1.32
C LYS A 52 -1.79 -7.71 1.07
N ILE A 53 -2.86 -7.14 0.51
CA ILE A 53 -3.03 -5.68 0.35
C ILE A 53 -2.96 -4.98 1.71
N LYS A 54 -3.70 -5.48 2.71
CA LYS A 54 -3.69 -4.91 4.08
C LYS A 54 -2.31 -4.98 4.71
N GLN A 55 -1.60 -6.10 4.52
CA GLN A 55 -0.22 -6.25 5.00
C GLN A 55 0.71 -5.19 4.39
N LEU A 56 0.70 -5.05 3.06
CA LEU A 56 1.52 -4.06 2.35
C LEU A 56 1.18 -2.63 2.78
N ASN A 57 -0.11 -2.33 2.98
CA ASN A 57 -0.54 -1.03 3.49
C ASN A 57 0.04 -0.75 4.88
N SER A 58 -0.01 -1.74 5.78
CA SER A 58 0.54 -1.64 7.14
C SER A 58 2.06 -1.43 7.13
N GLU A 59 2.78 -2.18 6.29
CA GLU A 59 4.23 -2.05 6.11
C GLU A 59 4.59 -0.64 5.62
N ALA A 60 3.90 -0.14 4.59
CA ALA A 60 4.10 1.20 4.04
C ALA A 60 3.79 2.31 5.06
N ILE A 61 2.74 2.15 5.87
CA ILE A 61 2.41 3.09 6.96
C ILE A 61 3.55 3.15 7.98
N ASN A 62 4.00 1.99 8.48
CA ASN A 62 5.06 1.93 9.47
C ASN A 62 6.38 2.51 8.94
N GLU A 63 6.73 2.21 7.68
CA GLU A 63 7.91 2.79 7.03
C GLU A 63 7.83 4.31 6.96
N ASN A 64 6.70 4.87 6.51
CA ASN A 64 6.54 6.31 6.38
C ASN A 64 6.47 7.04 7.72
N ILE A 65 5.91 6.41 8.77
CA ILE A 65 6.01 6.92 10.14
C ILE A 65 7.47 6.98 10.58
N ASN A 66 8.24 5.90 10.36
CA ASN A 66 9.65 5.86 10.73
C ASN A 66 10.49 6.89 9.98
N ILE A 67 10.25 7.07 8.68
CA ILE A 67 10.88 8.12 7.89
C ILE A 67 10.51 9.49 8.47
N PHE A 68 9.24 9.77 8.73
CA PHE A 68 8.84 11.06 9.29
C PHE A 68 9.54 11.35 10.62
N LYS A 69 9.54 10.38 11.56
CA LYS A 69 10.19 10.49 12.87
C LYS A 69 11.69 10.73 12.74
N LYS A 70 12.37 9.98 11.87
CA LYS A 70 13.82 10.14 11.63
C LYS A 70 14.19 11.56 11.18
N PHE A 71 13.31 12.20 10.42
CA PHE A 71 13.53 13.55 9.92
C PHE A 71 12.84 14.64 10.76
N ALA A 72 12.12 14.30 11.84
CA ALA A 72 11.30 15.27 12.60
C ALA A 72 12.11 16.45 13.13
N HIS A 73 13.28 16.18 13.72
CA HIS A 73 14.13 17.20 14.35
C HIS A 73 15.15 17.83 13.39
N LEU A 74 15.22 17.37 12.14
CA LEU A 74 16.21 17.84 11.18
C LEU A 74 15.76 19.16 10.53
N ASN A 75 16.66 20.12 10.45
CA ASN A 75 16.41 21.39 9.75
C ASN A 75 16.79 21.30 8.27
N GLY A 76 16.29 22.27 7.48
CA GLY A 76 16.66 22.42 6.07
C GLY A 76 15.64 21.85 5.08
N LEU A 77 15.83 22.26 3.81
CA LEU A 77 14.88 21.98 2.73
C LEU A 77 14.73 20.48 2.47
N ALA A 78 15.83 19.72 2.45
CA ALA A 78 15.80 18.28 2.21
C ALA A 78 14.94 17.54 3.27
N ALA A 79 15.12 17.86 4.56
CA ALA A 79 14.32 17.29 5.62
C ALA A 79 12.83 17.66 5.51
N SER A 80 12.54 18.92 5.13
CA SER A 80 11.17 19.38 4.89
C SER A 80 10.50 18.60 3.74
N ILE A 81 11.21 18.39 2.63
CA ILE A 81 10.71 17.61 1.48
C ILE A 81 10.41 16.17 1.89
N VAL A 82 11.31 15.52 2.64
CA VAL A 82 11.12 14.14 3.10
C VAL A 82 9.90 14.03 4.02
N ARG A 83 9.77 14.91 5.02
CA ARG A 83 8.59 14.95 5.91
C ARG A 83 7.29 15.14 5.12
N ARG A 84 7.29 16.05 4.13
CA ARG A 84 6.13 16.29 3.26
C ARG A 84 5.77 15.06 2.43
N LYS A 85 6.77 14.39 1.84
CA LYS A 85 6.57 13.15 1.07
C LYS A 85 5.94 12.06 1.93
N SER A 86 6.50 11.79 3.10
CA SER A 86 5.96 10.79 4.03
C SER A 86 4.56 11.17 4.54
N SER A 87 4.32 12.44 4.85
CA SER A 87 2.98 12.91 5.26
C SER A 87 1.94 12.70 4.15
N ASN A 88 2.31 12.96 2.89
CA ASN A 88 1.42 12.73 1.76
C ASN A 88 1.13 11.24 1.55
N GLU A 89 2.14 10.38 1.67
CA GLU A 89 1.96 8.93 1.59
C GLU A 89 1.03 8.44 2.70
N LEU A 90 1.25 8.85 3.96
CA LEU A 90 0.38 8.49 5.08
C LEU A 90 -1.07 8.95 4.87
N LYS A 91 -1.29 10.12 4.27
CA LYS A 91 -2.65 10.59 3.91
C LYS A 91 -3.32 9.69 2.88
N GLN A 92 -2.61 9.22 1.87
CA GLN A 92 -3.17 8.30 0.87
C GLN A 92 -3.52 6.95 1.50
N ARG A 93 -2.62 6.43 2.34
CA ARG A 93 -2.75 5.12 3.00
C ARG A 93 -3.84 5.08 4.08
N TYR A 94 -4.23 6.25 4.60
CA TYR A 94 -5.23 6.39 5.66
C TYR A 94 -6.58 5.76 5.34
N LEU A 95 -7.03 5.78 4.08
CA LEU A 95 -8.35 5.30 3.70
C LEU A 95 -8.53 3.81 4.00
N GLU A 96 -7.50 3.02 3.70
CA GLU A 96 -7.47 1.56 3.83
C GLU A 96 -6.81 1.09 5.14
N ALA A 97 -6.46 2.02 6.03
CA ALA A 97 -5.80 1.72 7.30
C ALA A 97 -6.79 1.21 8.37
N SER A 98 -6.32 0.37 9.27
CA SER A 98 -7.04 -0.01 10.48
C SER A 98 -7.22 1.19 11.43
N ASP A 99 -8.16 1.12 12.37
CA ASP A 99 -8.41 2.23 13.30
C ASP A 99 -7.18 2.59 14.15
N ILE A 100 -6.39 1.58 14.54
CA ILE A 100 -5.13 1.77 15.26
C ILE A 100 -4.11 2.52 14.40
N GLU A 101 -3.99 2.14 13.12
CA GLU A 101 -3.08 2.81 12.19
C GLU A 101 -3.54 4.22 11.86
N LYS A 102 -4.85 4.43 11.67
CA LYS A 102 -5.46 5.76 11.50
C LYS A 102 -5.11 6.67 12.67
N HIS A 103 -5.20 6.17 13.91
CA HIS A 103 -4.80 6.93 15.08
C HIS A 103 -3.32 7.34 15.03
N LYS A 104 -2.41 6.38 14.73
CA LYS A 104 -0.97 6.65 14.59
C LYS A 104 -0.68 7.68 13.49
N ILE A 105 -1.33 7.56 12.32
CA ILE A 105 -1.20 8.51 11.22
C ILE A 105 -1.63 9.92 11.67
N LEU A 106 -2.75 10.03 12.38
CA LEU A 106 -3.25 11.32 12.87
C LEU A 106 -2.34 11.96 13.91
N MET A 107 -1.64 11.18 14.74
CA MET A 107 -0.64 11.74 15.67
C MET A 107 0.48 12.45 14.89
N ILE A 108 1.01 11.80 13.85
CA ILE A 108 2.04 12.37 12.97
C ILE A 108 1.53 13.61 12.24
N LEU A 109 0.37 13.51 11.58
CA LEU A 109 -0.14 14.58 10.71
C LEU A 109 -0.56 15.84 11.48
N ASN A 110 -0.98 15.69 12.74
CA ASN A 110 -1.38 16.81 13.60
C ASN A 110 -0.23 17.35 14.47
N GLY A 111 0.99 16.79 14.34
CA GLY A 111 2.14 17.19 15.15
C GLY A 111 1.96 16.90 16.65
N LYS A 112 1.24 15.82 16.99
CA LYS A 112 0.99 15.38 18.37
C LYS A 112 1.91 14.23 18.81
N ASP A 113 3.00 14.03 18.07
CA ASP A 113 4.00 12.96 18.25
C ASP A 113 5.38 13.60 18.50
#